data_AF-A0A822FUL4-F1
#
_entry.id   AF-A0A822FUL4-F1
#
_cell.length_a   1.000
_cell.length_b   1.000
_cell.length_c   1.000
_cell.angle_alpha   90.00
_cell.angle_beta   90.00
_cell.angle_gamma   90.00
#
_symmetry.space_group_name_H-M   'P 1'
#
loop_
_entity.id
_entity.type
_entity.pdbx_description
1 polymer ?
#
loop_
_entity_poly.entity_id
_entity_poly.type
_entity_poly.pdbx_seq_one_letter_code
_entity_poly.pdbx_strand_id
1 'polypeptide(L)'
;MEIFLILGIVVTCQQTRFLEKNRFLARRQLQERLDIYYNGDQSLVAQYKREKSERKEIKRIETKKTLEKKRAFKSEQDIYSNSNINDKLLDKTIE
;
A
#
# COMPACT_ATOMS: atom_id res chain seq x y z
N MET A 1 -16.01 10.34 26.05
CA MET A 1 -15.84 10.94 24.71
C MET A 1 -15.71 12.43 24.90
N GLU A 2 -14.71 13.06 24.28
CA GLU A 2 -14.61 14.51 24.25
C GLU A 2 -14.80 15.00 22.82
N ILE A 3 -15.58 16.07 22.69
CA ILE A 3 -15.95 16.69 21.42
C ILE A 3 -15.23 18.04 21.38
N PHE A 4 -14.40 18.24 20.35
CA PHE A 4 -13.78 19.53 20.07
C PHE A 4 -14.46 20.15 18.85
N LEU A 5 -14.89 21.40 18.96
CA LEU A 5 -15.57 22.16 17.92
C LEU A 5 -14.83 23.48 17.68
N ILE A 6 -14.30 23.67 16.47
CA ILE A 6 -13.79 24.97 15.99
C ILE A 6 -14.17 25.09 14.51
N LEU A 7 -14.75 26.23 14.09
CA LEU A 7 -15.13 26.55 12.69
C LEU A 7 -16.06 25.53 12.02
N GLY A 8 -16.93 24.88 12.80
CA GLY A 8 -17.83 23.83 12.30
C GLY A 8 -17.18 22.46 12.14
N ILE A 9 -15.87 22.33 12.37
CA ILE A 9 -15.16 21.05 12.35
C ILE A 9 -15.30 20.38 13.72
N VAL A 10 -15.93 19.20 13.72
CA VAL A 10 -16.11 18.38 14.93
C VAL A 10 -15.09 17.23 14.94
N VAL A 11 -14.32 17.13 16.02
CA VAL A 11 -13.41 16.00 16.27
C VAL A 11 -13.80 15.29 17.54
N THR A 12 -14.08 14.00 17.42
CA THR A 12 -14.29 13.07 18.53
C THR A 12 -13.07 12.16 18.68
N CYS A 13 -12.55 11.98 19.88
CA CYS A 13 -11.40 11.11 20.12
C CYS A 13 -11.64 10.10 21.26
N GLN A 14 -11.42 8.81 20.95
CA GLN A 14 -11.43 7.69 21.90
C GLN A 14 -10.35 6.68 21.51
N GLN A 15 -9.09 6.98 21.81
CA GLN A 15 -7.96 6.11 21.45
C GLN A 15 -7.38 5.38 22.66
N THR A 16 -7.36 6.03 23.83
CA THR A 16 -6.79 5.45 25.04
C THR A 16 -7.73 5.62 26.22
N ARG A 17 -7.48 4.88 27.32
CA ARG A 17 -8.20 5.07 28.60
C ARG A 17 -7.84 6.38 29.32
N PHE A 18 -6.78 7.07 28.88
CA PHE A 18 -6.31 8.30 29.50
C PHE A 18 -6.91 9.53 28.81
N LEU A 19 -7.61 10.37 29.58
CA LEU A 19 -8.30 11.54 29.06
C LEU A 19 -7.34 12.58 28.46
N GLU A 20 -6.24 12.86 29.17
CA GLU A 20 -5.25 13.86 28.75
C GLU A 20 -4.58 13.49 27.43
N LYS A 21 -4.25 12.21 27.26
CA LYS A 21 -3.72 11.70 25.99
C LYS A 21 -4.75 11.82 24.87
N ASN A 22 -6.03 11.56 25.15
CA ASN A 22 -7.10 11.76 24.18
C ASN A 22 -7.28 13.24 23.82
N ARG A 23 -7.15 14.18 24.77
CA ARG A 23 -7.16 15.64 24.51
C ARG A 23 -6.04 16.06 23.59
N PHE A 24 -4.83 15.60 23.88
CA PHE A 24 -3.66 15.88 23.06
C PHE A 24 -3.85 15.39 21.61
N LEU A 25 -4.33 14.16 21.45
CA LEU A 25 -4.57 13.55 20.14
C LEU A 25 -5.72 14.23 19.39
N ALA A 26 -6.79 14.60 20.08
CA ALA A 26 -7.91 15.35 19.50
C ALA A 26 -7.46 16.72 18.96
N ARG A 27 -6.63 17.45 19.72
CA ARG A 27 -6.06 18.73 19.27
C ARG A 27 -5.16 18.56 18.05
N ARG A 28 -4.30 17.52 18.04
CA ARG A 28 -3.44 17.24 16.89
C ARG A 28 -4.26 16.95 15.62
N GLN A 29 -5.29 16.12 15.75
CA GLN A 29 -6.20 15.83 14.63
C GLN A 29 -6.97 17.07 14.17
N LEU A 30 -7.41 17.91 15.11
CA LEU A 30 -8.10 19.16 14.76
C LEU A 30 -7.17 20.11 14.01
N GLN A 31 -5.91 20.24 14.44
CA GLN A 31 -4.91 21.06 13.77
C GLN A 31 -4.63 20.57 12.34
N GLU A 32 -4.49 19.25 12.14
CA GLU A 32 -4.32 18.65 10.81
C GLU A 32 -5.53 18.95 9.90
N ARG A 33 -6.76 18.86 10.44
CA ARG A 33 -7.98 19.18 9.67
C ARG A 33 -8.09 20.67 9.35
N LEU A 34 -7.72 21.54 10.28
CA LEU A 34 -7.70 22.99 10.05
C LEU A 34 -6.65 23.37 9.01
N ASP A 35 -5.47 22.75 9.05
CA ASP A 35 -4.42 22.96 8.04
C ASP A 35 -4.92 22.61 6.64
N ILE A 36 -5.61 21.48 6.48
CA ILE A 36 -6.23 21.10 5.19
C ILE A 36 -7.35 22.08 4.80
N TYR A 37 -8.16 22.55 5.75
CA TYR A 37 -9.24 23.49 5.46
C TYR A 37 -8.74 24.82 4.91
N TYR A 38 -7.63 25.35 5.46
CA TYR A 38 -7.06 26.62 5.03
C TYR A 38 -6.09 26.49 3.85
N ASN A 39 -5.23 25.48 3.85
CA ASN A 39 -4.14 25.33 2.89
C ASN A 39 -4.43 24.31 1.77
N GLY A 40 -5.50 23.52 1.89
CA GLY A 40 -5.95 22.56 0.87
C GLY A 40 -4.84 21.57 0.48
N ASP A 41 -4.56 21.49 -0.83
CA ASP A 41 -3.56 20.59 -1.41
C ASP A 41 -2.10 20.99 -1.12
N GLN A 42 -1.89 22.22 -0.65
CA GLN A 42 -0.58 22.70 -0.24
C GLN A 42 -0.28 22.36 1.23
N SER A 43 -1.24 21.84 2.00
CA SER A 43 -1.00 21.34 3.35
C SER A 43 0.10 20.27 3.36
N LEU A 44 0.99 20.33 4.35
CA LEU A 44 2.03 19.32 4.55
C LEU A 44 1.45 17.91 4.67
N VAL A 45 0.28 17.78 5.31
CA VAL A 45 -0.42 16.51 5.47
C VAL A 45 -0.89 15.97 4.12
N ALA A 46 -1.43 16.85 3.26
CA ALA A 46 -1.88 16.50 1.93
C ALA A 46 -0.71 16.09 1.01
N GLN A 47 0.39 16.86 1.03
CA GLN A 47 1.60 16.56 0.27
C GLN A 47 2.22 15.21 0.68
N TYR A 48 2.36 14.98 1.99
CA TYR A 48 2.87 13.71 2.51
C TYR A 48 1.98 12.52 2.12
N LYS A 49 0.65 12.69 2.15
CA LYS A 49 -0.30 11.66 1.73
C LYS A 49 -0.15 11.34 0.25
N ARG A 50 0.04 12.36 -0.60
CA ARG A 50 0.28 12.20 -2.04
C ARG A 50 1.56 11.44 -2.32
N GLU A 51 2.68 11.88 -1.75
CA GLU A 51 3.98 11.23 -1.93
C GLU A 51 3.95 9.76 -1.45
N LYS A 52 3.29 9.49 -0.32
CA LYS A 52 3.10 8.13 0.19
C LYS A 52 2.24 7.27 -0.74
N SER A 53 1.25 7.86 -1.41
CA SER A 53 0.42 7.14 -2.39
C SER A 53 1.18 6.84 -3.67
N GLU A 54 1.97 7.79 -4.19
CA GLU A 54 2.82 7.62 -5.37
C GLU A 54 3.86 6.52 -5.13
N ARG A 55 4.55 6.55 -3.98
CA ARG A 55 5.51 5.50 -3.60
C ARG A 55 4.88 4.11 -3.51
N LYS A 56 3.62 4.02 -3.03
CA LYS A 56 2.89 2.74 -3.00
C LYS A 56 2.58 2.25 -4.41
N GLU A 57 2.20 3.15 -5.31
CA GLU A 57 1.86 2.79 -6.67
C GLU A 57 3.09 2.35 -7.47
N ILE A 58 4.21 3.05 -7.34
CA ILE A 58 5.50 2.65 -7.94
C ILE A 58 5.86 1.22 -7.51
N LYS A 59 5.79 0.91 -6.21
CA LYS A 59 6.07 -0.43 -5.69
C LYS A 59 5.11 -1.49 -6.22
N ARG A 60 3.84 -1.17 -6.41
CA ARG A 60 2.85 -2.09 -7.02
C ARG A 60 3.23 -2.41 -8.46
N ILE A 61 3.58 -1.40 -9.25
CA ILE A 61 4.00 -1.56 -10.65
C ILE A 61 5.27 -2.43 -10.72
N GLU A 62 6.27 -2.15 -9.90
CA GLU A 62 7.52 -2.93 -9.84
C GLU A 62 7.29 -4.40 -9.45
N THR A 63 6.44 -4.62 -8.44
CA THR A 63 6.08 -5.97 -8.00
C THR A 63 5.35 -6.73 -9.11
N LYS A 64 4.42 -6.06 -9.83
CA LYS A 64 3.70 -6.65 -10.96
C LYS A 64 4.65 -7.04 -12.10
N LYS A 65 5.55 -6.14 -12.51
CA LYS A 65 6.58 -6.41 -13.52
C LYS A 65 7.47 -7.59 -13.13
N THR A 66 7.87 -7.66 -11.85
CA THR A 66 8.70 -8.75 -11.34
C THR A 66 7.95 -10.08 -11.35
N LEU A 67 6.66 -10.07 -11.00
CA LEU A 67 5.81 -11.25 -11.05
C LEU A 67 5.62 -11.78 -12.47
N GLU A 68 5.40 -10.89 -13.44
CA GLU A 68 5.25 -11.24 -14.86
C GLU A 68 6.52 -11.91 -15.40
N LYS A 69 7.70 -11.34 -15.12
CA LYS A 69 8.99 -11.94 -15.50
C LYS A 69 9.21 -13.32 -14.88
N LYS A 70 8.87 -13.48 -13.60
CA LYS A 70 8.97 -14.79 -12.92
C LYS A 70 8.02 -15.83 -13.51
N ARG A 71 6.81 -15.43 -13.95
CA ARG A 71 5.86 -16.33 -14.62
C ARG A 71 6.39 -16.78 -15.98
N ALA A 72 6.92 -15.86 -16.78
CA ALA A 72 7.51 -16.19 -18.09
C ALA A 72 8.68 -17.17 -17.96
N PHE A 73 9.60 -16.91 -17.03
CA PHE A 73 10.72 -17.81 -16.76
C PHE A 73 10.27 -19.20 -16.29
N LYS A 74 9.24 -19.26 -15.44
CA LYS A 74 8.69 -20.54 -14.98
C LYS A 74 8.03 -21.30 -16.13
N SER A 75 7.24 -20.65 -16.98
CA SER A 75 6.65 -21.31 -18.15
C SER A 75 7.71 -21.84 -19.11
N GLU A 76 8.79 -21.10 -19.33
CA GLU A 76 9.91 -21.56 -20.16
C GLU A 76 10.58 -22.78 -19.51
N GLN A 77 10.90 -22.75 -18.22
CA GLN A 77 11.45 -23.91 -17.50
C GLN A 77 10.52 -25.13 -17.54
N ASP A 78 9.22 -24.94 -17.36
CA ASP A 78 8.22 -26.00 -17.43
C ASP A 78 8.18 -26.59 -18.85
N ILE A 79 8.31 -25.77 -19.90
CA ILE A 79 8.41 -26.26 -21.30
C ILE A 79 9.70 -27.07 -21.50
N TYR A 80 10.86 -26.56 -21.06
CA TYR A 80 12.16 -27.24 -21.21
C TYR A 80 12.26 -28.55 -20.41
N SER A 81 11.61 -28.63 -19.26
CA SER A 81 11.56 -29.86 -18.46
C SER A 81 10.65 -30.91 -19.11
N ASN A 82 9.52 -30.49 -19.69
CA ASN A 82 8.62 -31.39 -20.41
C ASN A 82 9.20 -31.90 -21.74
N SER A 83 9.95 -31.08 -22.49
CA SER A 83 10.63 -31.53 -23.72
C SER A 83 11.68 -32.60 -23.43
N ASN A 84 12.50 -32.41 -22.39
CA ASN A 84 13.49 -33.40 -21.94
C ASN A 84 12.88 -34.73 -21.45
N ILE A 85 11.64 -34.73 -20.97
CA ILE A 85 10.92 -35.96 -20.57
C ILE A 85 10.42 -36.71 -21.80
N ASN A 86 9.90 -36.00 -22.81
CA ASN A 86 9.42 -36.60 -24.05
C ASN A 86 10.55 -37.21 -24.90
N ASP A 87 11.69 -36.54 -24.99
CA ASP A 87 12.87 -37.08 -25.70
C ASP A 87 13.38 -38.36 -25.04
N LYS A 88 13.41 -38.41 -23.69
CA LYS A 88 13.74 -39.63 -22.92
C LYS A 88 12.68 -40.73 -23.00
N LEU A 89 11.44 -40.40 -23.35
CA LEU A 89 10.39 -41.40 -23.59
C LEU A 89 10.50 -42.00 -25.00
N LEU A 90 10.88 -41.20 -26.00
CA LEU A 90 11.13 -41.68 -27.37
C LEU A 90 12.27 -42.71 -27.40
N ASP A 91 13.38 -42.45 -26.71
CA ASP A 91 14.53 -43.36 -26.69
C ASP A 91 14.22 -44.71 -26.04
N LYS A 92 13.25 -44.78 -25.11
CA LYS A 92 12.80 -46.02 -24.46
C LYS A 92 11.78 -46.82 -25.27
N THR A 93 11.23 -46.25 -26.33
CA THR A 93 10.23 -46.92 -27.18
C THR A 93 10.88 -47.56 -28.42
N ILE A 94 12.18 -47.35 -28.61
CA ILE A 94 12.98 -47.83 -29.75
C ILE A 94 13.85 -49.05 -29.39
N GLU A 95 13.97 -49.40 -28.10
CA GLU A 95 14.47 -50.71 -27.62
C GLU A 95 13.33 -51.72 -27.47
#